data_AF-A0A6N7WXW7-F1
#
_entry.id   AF-A0A6N7WXW7-F1
#
_cell.length_a   1.000
_cell.length_b   1.000
_cell.length_c   1.000
_cell.angle_alpha   90.00
_cell.angle_beta   90.00
_cell.angle_gamma   90.00
#
_symmetry.space_group_name_H-M   'P 1'
#
loop_
_entity.id
_entity.type
_entity.pdbx_description
1 polymer ?
#
loop_
_entity_poly.entity_id
_entity_poly.type
_entity_poly.pdbx_seq_one_letter_code
_entity_poly.pdbx_strand_id
1 'polypeptide(L)'
;MKINAIYSGKIYEKMMNASDGKRDDLYRYEMMKPFEYKWACINVPIKAARKGGYDVVMASEMMGLFPPERVDHSQKEAVEWLKEESLWSASEEAIKKSLDCFVKAGIELPVQEYFFTLLLANPDNPYTQMSEGYCGDGGIPGYILGSLVPSETTVARMPAALAHECNHNVRFQFQKWRPDITLAEMMVSEGLAENFAAALYGEKAVGPWVTKTDASVLEEVIKPKIVEAFDVTGFDGITPWLYGDEIAEIQHFFPVGMPYCAGYACGYHMIRHYLKKTGVPIAEATLKPAAEIMAECSDFWGH
;
A
#
# COMPACT_ATOMS: atom_id res chain seq x y z
N MET A 1 0.14 -21.30 7.10
CA MET A 1 0.32 -19.86 7.37
C MET A 1 -0.53 -19.43 8.55
N LYS A 2 0.02 -18.60 9.43
CA LYS A 2 -0.62 -18.04 10.61
C LYS A 2 -0.81 -16.54 10.39
N ILE A 3 -2.03 -16.04 10.58
CA ILE A 3 -2.37 -14.62 10.45
C ILE A 3 -2.75 -14.12 11.85
N ASN A 4 -2.05 -13.09 12.32
CA ASN A 4 -2.27 -12.47 13.63
C ASN A 4 -2.87 -11.07 13.42
N ALA A 5 -4.16 -10.90 13.70
CA ALA A 5 -4.82 -9.60 13.70
C ALA A 5 -4.49 -8.81 14.98
N ILE A 6 -4.12 -7.54 14.84
CA ILE A 6 -4.06 -6.60 15.94
C ILE A 6 -5.34 -5.77 15.88
N TYR A 7 -6.37 -6.15 16.65
CA TYR A 7 -7.69 -5.52 16.62
C TYR A 7 -7.66 -4.08 17.16
N SER A 8 -7.42 -3.12 16.27
CA SER A 8 -7.18 -1.71 16.59
C SER A 8 -8.38 -1.00 17.19
N GLY A 9 -9.62 -1.41 16.89
CA GLY A 9 -10.83 -0.76 17.42
C GLY A 9 -10.86 -0.70 18.95
N LYS A 10 -10.45 -1.76 19.64
CA LYS A 10 -10.33 -1.78 21.11
C LYS A 10 -9.22 -0.88 21.62
N ILE A 11 -8.14 -0.74 20.86
CA ILE A 11 -7.01 0.13 21.23
C ILE A 11 -7.40 1.59 21.05
N TYR A 12 -8.07 1.94 19.95
CA TYR A 12 -8.63 3.28 19.74
C TYR A 12 -9.71 3.63 20.79
N GLU A 13 -10.54 2.66 21.21
CA GLU A 13 -11.49 2.87 22.32
C GLU A 13 -10.78 3.21 23.63
N LYS A 14 -9.65 2.56 23.94
CA LYS A 14 -8.81 2.96 25.08
C LYS A 14 -8.25 4.37 24.90
N MET A 15 -7.80 4.74 23.69
CA MET A 15 -7.26 6.09 23.41
C MET A 15 -8.31 7.19 23.61
N MET A 16 -9.55 6.99 23.14
CA MET A 16 -10.64 7.96 23.33
C MET A 16 -10.89 8.26 24.82
N ASN A 17 -10.71 7.25 25.68
CA ASN A 17 -10.93 7.35 27.13
C ASN A 17 -9.65 7.71 27.92
N ALA A 18 -8.50 7.84 27.25
CA ALA A 18 -7.23 8.14 27.90
C ALA A 18 -7.02 9.64 28.04
N SER A 19 -6.22 10.02 29.05
CA SER A 19 -5.73 11.40 29.21
C SER A 19 -4.72 11.76 28.12
N ASP A 20 -4.55 13.06 27.87
CA ASP A 20 -3.53 13.57 26.94
C ASP A 20 -2.13 13.03 27.27
N GLY A 21 -1.35 12.72 26.22
CA GLY A 21 -0.02 12.10 26.33
C GLY A 21 -0.03 10.59 26.63
N LYS A 22 -1.18 9.98 26.95
CA LYS A 22 -1.31 8.50 27.04
C LYS A 22 -1.75 7.87 25.71
N ARG A 23 -2.38 8.64 24.82
CA ARG A 23 -2.86 8.14 23.52
C ARG A 23 -1.71 7.71 22.64
N ASP A 24 -0.66 8.53 22.56
CA ASP A 24 0.55 8.14 21.85
C ASP A 24 1.21 6.87 22.40
N ASP A 25 1.28 6.71 23.73
CA ASP A 25 1.89 5.51 24.34
C ASP A 25 1.05 4.26 24.03
N LEU A 26 -0.29 4.34 24.03
CA LEU A 26 -1.15 3.26 23.57
C LEU A 26 -0.87 2.93 22.09
N TYR A 27 -0.67 3.95 21.25
CA TYR A 27 -0.36 3.76 19.83
C TYR A 27 0.99 3.06 19.66
N ARG A 28 2.04 3.54 20.33
CA ARG A 28 3.39 2.98 20.27
C ARG A 28 3.42 1.53 20.75
N TYR A 29 2.83 1.24 21.91
CA TYR A 29 3.09 -0.03 22.61
C TYR A 29 2.01 -1.09 22.42
N GLU A 30 0.74 -0.72 22.28
CA GLU A 30 -0.32 -1.69 22.03
C GLU A 30 -0.56 -1.87 20.52
N MET A 31 -0.48 -0.80 19.73
CA MET A 31 -0.80 -0.86 18.30
C MET A 31 0.43 -1.17 17.43
N MET A 32 1.53 -0.44 17.62
CA MET A 32 2.68 -0.48 16.70
C MET A 32 3.82 -1.41 17.13
N LYS A 33 3.93 -1.75 18.42
CA LYS A 33 4.98 -2.66 18.91
C LYS A 33 4.97 -4.04 18.23
N PRO A 34 3.82 -4.67 17.91
CA PRO A 34 3.80 -5.89 17.11
C PRO A 34 4.45 -5.75 15.73
N PHE A 35 4.50 -4.53 15.19
CA PHE A 35 5.09 -4.17 13.90
C PHE A 35 6.52 -3.59 14.03
N GLU A 36 7.18 -3.73 15.18
CA GLU A 36 8.49 -3.11 15.44
C GLU A 36 9.55 -3.50 14.40
N TYR A 37 9.56 -4.75 13.93
CA TYR A 37 10.47 -5.16 12.87
C TYR A 37 10.22 -4.42 11.56
N LYS A 38 8.96 -4.31 11.12
CA LYS A 38 8.57 -3.51 9.95
C LYS A 38 9.09 -2.08 10.06
N TRP A 39 8.82 -1.43 11.20
CA TRP A 39 9.23 -0.06 11.42
C TRP A 39 10.76 0.09 11.44
N ALA A 40 11.48 -0.89 12.03
CA ALA A 40 12.93 -0.92 12.02
C ALA A 40 13.53 -1.05 10.60
N CYS A 41 12.89 -1.81 9.69
CA CYS A 41 13.34 -1.93 8.29
C CYS A 41 13.38 -0.60 7.54
N ILE A 42 12.56 0.37 7.95
CA ILE A 42 12.50 1.72 7.37
C ILE A 42 13.05 2.78 8.33
N ASN A 43 13.86 2.38 9.32
CA ASN A 43 14.53 3.25 10.29
C ASN A 43 13.57 4.12 11.14
N VAL A 44 12.37 3.62 11.40
CA VAL A 44 11.38 4.27 12.29
C VAL A 44 11.43 3.61 13.67
N PRO A 45 11.88 4.31 14.72
CA PRO A 45 11.86 3.75 16.07
C PRO A 45 10.44 3.79 16.65
N ILE A 46 10.07 2.81 17.47
CA ILE A 46 8.79 2.81 18.20
C ILE A 46 8.65 4.06 19.09
N LYS A 47 9.75 4.55 19.68
CA LYS A 47 9.76 5.76 20.49
C LYS A 47 11.02 6.57 20.22
N ALA A 48 10.86 7.88 20.14
CA ALA A 48 11.98 8.79 19.93
C ALA A 48 12.93 8.81 21.14
N ALA A 49 14.23 8.95 20.88
CA ALA A 49 15.25 9.07 21.93
C ALA A 49 15.13 10.38 22.74
N ARG A 50 14.56 11.43 22.14
CA ARG A 50 14.30 12.73 22.77
C ARG A 50 12.84 13.13 22.55
N LYS A 51 12.29 13.91 23.48
CA LYS A 51 10.93 14.46 23.34
C LYS A 51 10.82 15.26 22.04
N GLY A 52 9.78 14.99 21.25
CA GLY A 52 9.56 15.62 19.94
C GLY A 52 10.50 15.14 18.83
N GLY A 53 11.27 14.07 19.04
CA GLY A 53 12.05 13.44 17.98
C GLY A 53 11.19 12.57 17.05
N TYR A 54 11.80 12.09 15.97
CA TYR A 54 11.18 11.19 15.01
C TYR A 54 10.92 9.81 15.61
N ASP A 55 9.68 9.33 15.51
CA ASP A 55 9.25 7.99 15.91
C ASP A 55 8.01 7.55 15.12
N VAL A 56 7.47 6.39 15.48
CA VAL A 56 6.32 5.79 14.79
C VAL A 56 5.07 6.68 14.78
N VAL A 57 4.86 7.55 15.78
CA VAL A 57 3.72 8.47 15.78
C VAL A 57 3.91 9.50 14.67
N MET A 58 5.05 10.18 14.67
CA MET A 58 5.37 11.19 13.65
C MET A 58 5.39 10.58 12.24
N ALA A 59 6.01 9.41 12.07
CA ALA A 59 6.04 8.72 10.78
C ALA A 59 4.63 8.34 10.29
N SER A 60 3.77 7.86 11.20
CA SER A 60 2.38 7.49 10.87
C SER A 60 1.55 8.68 10.42
N GLU A 61 1.68 9.83 11.09
CA GLU A 61 1.00 11.06 10.69
C GLU A 61 1.46 11.56 9.31
N MET A 62 2.77 11.48 9.03
CA MET A 62 3.33 11.79 7.72
C MET A 62 2.80 10.86 6.61
N MET A 63 2.49 9.61 6.94
CA MET A 63 1.86 8.62 6.05
C MET A 63 0.34 8.76 5.97
N GLY A 64 -0.25 9.81 6.55
CA GLY A 64 -1.68 10.09 6.46
C GLY A 64 -2.56 9.36 7.48
N LEU A 65 -1.97 8.72 8.51
CA LEU A 65 -2.75 8.12 9.60
C LEU A 65 -3.28 9.18 10.55
N PHE A 66 -4.42 8.90 11.18
CA PHE A 66 -5.06 9.79 12.13
C PHE A 66 -4.16 10.00 13.36
N PRO A 67 -3.82 11.25 13.74
CA PRO A 67 -2.91 11.51 14.85
C PRO A 67 -3.43 10.91 16.17
N PRO A 68 -2.67 10.07 16.89
CA PRO A 68 -3.14 9.41 18.10
C PRO A 68 -3.58 10.39 19.20
N GLU A 69 -2.86 11.50 19.40
CA GLU A 69 -3.26 12.54 20.38
C GLU A 69 -4.63 13.16 20.08
N ARG A 70 -5.08 13.15 18.82
CA ARG A 70 -6.39 13.67 18.39
C ARG A 70 -7.52 12.65 18.52
N VAL A 71 -7.25 11.40 18.93
CA VAL A 71 -8.30 10.37 19.08
C VAL A 71 -9.11 10.67 20.34
N ASP A 72 -10.21 11.41 20.17
CA ASP A 72 -11.16 11.74 21.23
C ASP A 72 -12.57 11.20 20.90
N HIS A 73 -13.58 11.56 21.70
CA HIS A 73 -14.94 11.07 21.49
C HIS A 73 -15.59 11.52 20.17
N SER A 74 -15.03 12.50 19.45
CA SER A 74 -15.49 12.86 18.10
C SER A 74 -15.17 11.78 17.07
N GLN A 75 -14.23 10.87 17.34
CA GLN A 75 -13.89 9.73 16.48
C GLN A 75 -14.73 8.48 16.80
N LYS A 76 -15.69 8.56 17.74
CA LYS A 76 -16.45 7.39 18.21
C LYS A 76 -17.07 6.57 17.08
N GLU A 77 -17.70 7.21 16.10
CA GLU A 77 -18.31 6.51 14.97
C GLU A 77 -17.27 5.72 14.15
N ALA A 78 -16.13 6.35 13.85
CA ALA A 78 -15.03 5.69 13.13
C ALA A 78 -14.43 4.52 13.93
N VAL A 79 -14.37 4.64 15.26
CA VAL A 79 -13.90 3.55 16.13
C VAL A 79 -14.90 2.39 16.19
N GLU A 80 -16.21 2.65 16.18
CA GLU A 80 -17.22 1.59 16.11
C GLU A 80 -17.10 0.79 14.81
N TRP A 81 -16.85 1.44 13.66
CA TRP A 81 -16.54 0.72 12.42
C TRP A 81 -15.34 -0.22 12.55
N LEU A 82 -14.27 0.19 13.25
CA LEU A 82 -13.12 -0.66 13.53
C LEU A 82 -13.38 -1.72 14.61
N LYS A 83 -14.56 -1.73 15.25
CA LYS A 83 -14.99 -2.79 16.16
C LYS A 83 -15.92 -3.80 15.48
N GLU A 84 -16.41 -3.51 14.27
CA GLU A 84 -17.28 -4.41 13.51
C GLU A 84 -16.56 -5.71 13.13
N GLU A 85 -17.09 -6.84 13.60
CA GLU A 85 -16.52 -8.17 13.34
C GLU A 85 -16.52 -8.51 11.84
N SER A 86 -17.51 -8.00 11.09
CA SER A 86 -17.64 -8.21 9.65
C SER A 86 -16.46 -7.62 8.86
N LEU A 87 -15.99 -6.42 9.21
CA LEU A 87 -14.84 -5.78 8.59
C LEU A 87 -13.57 -6.61 8.81
N TRP A 88 -13.33 -7.04 10.05
CA TRP A 88 -12.15 -7.85 10.37
C TRP A 88 -12.20 -9.23 9.73
N SER A 89 -13.33 -9.91 9.77
CA SER A 89 -13.50 -11.23 9.16
C SER A 89 -13.28 -11.18 7.64
N ALA A 90 -13.85 -10.18 6.96
CA ALA A 90 -13.64 -9.98 5.53
C ALA A 90 -12.18 -9.65 5.19
N SER A 91 -11.51 -8.87 6.03
CA SER A 91 -10.09 -8.51 5.89
C SER A 91 -9.17 -9.72 6.09
N GLU A 92 -9.39 -10.52 7.13
CA GLU A 92 -8.67 -11.77 7.38
C GLU A 92 -8.86 -12.78 6.25
N GLU A 93 -10.10 -12.93 5.77
CA GLU A 93 -10.42 -13.79 4.64
C GLU A 93 -9.72 -13.33 3.36
N ALA A 94 -9.67 -12.01 3.11
CA ALA A 94 -8.98 -11.45 1.96
C ALA A 94 -7.49 -11.78 1.98
N ILE A 95 -6.82 -11.58 3.12
CA ILE A 95 -5.40 -11.91 3.29
C ILE A 95 -5.18 -13.42 3.10
N LYS A 96 -6.00 -14.26 3.76
CA LYS A 96 -5.90 -15.72 3.64
C LYS A 96 -6.11 -16.19 2.21
N LYS A 97 -7.17 -15.73 1.54
CA LYS A 97 -7.48 -16.06 0.14
C LYS A 97 -6.32 -15.67 -0.78
N SER A 98 -5.73 -14.50 -0.56
CA SER A 98 -4.62 -13.98 -1.35
C SER A 98 -3.37 -14.85 -1.21
N LEU A 99 -2.98 -15.19 0.02
CA LEU A 99 -1.85 -16.07 0.28
C LEU A 99 -2.09 -17.50 -0.25
N ASP A 100 -3.31 -18.03 -0.09
CA ASP A 100 -3.71 -19.34 -0.61
C ASP A 100 -3.62 -19.42 -2.14
N CYS A 101 -3.75 -18.31 -2.87
CA CYS A 101 -3.58 -18.30 -4.33
C CYS A 101 -2.15 -18.70 -4.74
N PHE A 102 -1.13 -18.24 -4.03
CA PHE A 102 0.26 -18.63 -4.30
C PHE A 102 0.51 -20.08 -3.90
N VAL A 103 0.04 -20.50 -2.73
CA VAL A 103 0.20 -21.89 -2.27
C VAL A 103 -0.49 -22.88 -3.22
N LYS A 104 -1.69 -22.58 -3.70
CA LYS A 104 -2.41 -23.40 -4.68
C LYS A 104 -1.74 -23.44 -6.05
N ALA A 105 -0.97 -22.40 -6.41
CA ALA A 105 -0.11 -22.38 -7.58
C ALA A 105 1.20 -23.18 -7.39
N GLY A 106 1.37 -23.87 -6.25
CA GLY A 106 2.57 -24.66 -5.95
C GLY A 106 3.76 -23.81 -5.47
N ILE A 107 3.53 -22.55 -5.11
CA ILE A 107 4.57 -21.64 -4.62
C ILE A 107 4.72 -21.80 -3.11
N GLU A 108 5.92 -22.15 -2.67
CA GLU A 108 6.27 -22.19 -1.25
C GLU A 108 6.66 -20.78 -0.78
N LEU A 109 5.88 -20.23 0.15
CA LEU A 109 6.13 -18.89 0.72
C LEU A 109 7.15 -18.98 1.87
N PRO A 110 8.30 -18.29 1.80
CA PRO A 110 9.28 -18.29 2.89
C PRO A 110 8.72 -17.78 4.23
N VAL A 111 7.82 -16.80 4.19
CA VAL A 111 7.16 -16.28 5.38
C VAL A 111 5.89 -17.09 5.67
N GLN A 112 5.77 -17.55 6.92
CA GLN A 112 4.64 -18.37 7.36
C GLN A 112 3.81 -17.71 8.48
N GLU A 113 4.27 -16.60 9.02
CA GLU A 113 3.58 -15.81 10.03
C GLU A 113 3.40 -14.37 9.56
N TYR A 114 2.17 -13.89 9.64
CA TYR A 114 1.75 -12.58 9.18
C TYR A 114 1.09 -11.83 10.32
N PHE A 115 1.34 -10.53 10.41
CA PHE A 115 0.69 -9.59 11.31
C PHE A 115 -0.06 -8.56 10.48
N PHE A 116 -1.31 -8.28 10.85
CA PHE A 116 -2.05 -7.21 10.19
C PHE A 116 -2.94 -6.41 11.12
N THR A 117 -3.21 -5.16 10.74
CA THR A 117 -4.13 -4.27 11.45
C THR A 117 -4.79 -3.32 10.47
N LEU A 118 -5.95 -2.79 10.86
CA LEU A 118 -6.63 -1.69 10.19
C LEU A 118 -6.47 -0.42 11.03
N LEU A 119 -6.22 0.71 10.41
CA LEU A 119 -5.90 1.97 11.09
C LEU A 119 -6.84 3.09 10.62
N LEU A 120 -7.12 4.06 11.49
CA LEU A 120 -7.84 5.26 11.07
C LEU A 120 -6.92 6.11 10.19
N ALA A 121 -7.37 6.43 8.97
CA ALA A 121 -6.73 7.43 8.13
C ALA A 121 -7.20 8.85 8.52
N ASN A 122 -6.35 9.84 8.34
CA ASN A 122 -6.68 11.24 8.57
C ASN A 122 -7.45 11.81 7.37
N PRO A 123 -8.75 12.15 7.48
CA PRO A 123 -9.53 12.67 6.36
C PRO A 123 -9.07 14.06 5.88
N ASP A 124 -8.34 14.80 6.72
CA ASP A 124 -7.78 16.11 6.39
C ASP A 124 -6.43 16.00 5.67
N ASN A 125 -5.83 14.80 5.64
CA ASN A 125 -4.54 14.61 5.00
C ASN A 125 -4.69 14.50 3.47
N PRO A 126 -3.90 15.25 2.68
CA PRO A 126 -3.97 15.20 1.21
C PRO A 126 -3.81 13.79 0.63
N TYR A 127 -2.90 12.96 1.15
CA TYR A 127 -2.71 11.57 0.69
C TYR A 127 -3.98 10.74 0.83
N THR A 128 -4.65 10.88 1.97
CA THR A 128 -5.90 10.18 2.25
C THR A 128 -7.00 10.62 1.28
N GLN A 129 -7.12 11.93 1.02
CA GLN A 129 -8.14 12.47 0.11
C GLN A 129 -7.94 11.99 -1.33
N MET A 130 -6.69 12.01 -1.81
CA MET A 130 -6.34 11.58 -3.16
C MET A 130 -6.60 10.08 -3.36
N SER A 131 -6.37 9.29 -2.32
CA SER A 131 -6.63 7.84 -2.25
C SER A 131 -8.09 7.49 -1.94
N GLU A 132 -9.00 8.46 -1.96
CA GLU A 132 -10.44 8.27 -1.67
C GLU A 132 -10.72 7.61 -0.31
N GLY A 133 -9.88 7.91 0.68
CA GLY A 133 -10.09 7.53 2.06
C GLY A 133 -9.70 6.09 2.41
N TYR A 134 -8.95 5.37 1.58
CA TYR A 134 -8.40 4.05 1.93
C TYR A 134 -7.05 3.79 1.27
N CYS A 135 -6.19 3.03 1.94
CA CYS A 135 -4.86 2.65 1.43
C CYS A 135 -4.34 1.42 2.21
N GLY A 136 -3.17 0.91 1.83
CA GLY A 136 -2.48 -0.14 2.55
C GLY A 136 -0.96 -0.02 2.47
N ASP A 137 -0.27 -0.90 3.20
CA ASP A 137 1.17 -1.12 3.13
C ASP A 137 1.47 -2.59 3.43
N GLY A 138 1.91 -3.32 2.42
CA GLY A 138 2.39 -4.70 2.50
C GLY A 138 3.86 -4.86 2.13
N GLY A 139 4.65 -3.79 2.09
CA GLY A 139 6.00 -3.79 1.52
C GLY A 139 7.03 -4.61 2.30
N ILE A 140 6.77 -4.90 3.59
CA ILE A 140 7.66 -5.72 4.43
C ILE A 140 7.06 -7.11 4.63
N PRO A 141 7.73 -8.18 4.17
CA PRO A 141 7.23 -9.55 4.34
C PRO A 141 6.81 -9.88 5.77
N GLY A 142 5.61 -10.43 5.92
CA GLY A 142 5.00 -10.77 7.21
C GLY A 142 4.23 -9.64 7.89
N TYR A 143 4.21 -8.43 7.34
CA TYR A 143 3.48 -7.29 7.92
C TYR A 143 2.60 -6.59 6.88
N ILE A 144 1.31 -6.46 7.19
CA ILE A 144 0.32 -5.82 6.32
C ILE A 144 -0.45 -4.78 7.14
N LEU A 145 -0.52 -3.54 6.66
CA LEU A 145 -1.34 -2.48 7.24
C LEU A 145 -2.44 -2.11 6.25
N GLY A 146 -3.66 -1.95 6.73
CA GLY A 146 -4.73 -1.24 6.01
C GLY A 146 -5.04 0.06 6.74
N SER A 147 -5.39 1.11 6.01
CA SER A 147 -5.88 2.36 6.60
C SER A 147 -7.12 2.85 5.87
N LEU A 148 -8.08 3.40 6.63
CA LEU A 148 -9.30 3.95 6.05
C LEU A 148 -9.89 5.08 6.88
N VAL A 149 -10.56 6.00 6.19
CA VAL A 149 -11.64 6.82 6.74
C VAL A 149 -12.90 5.96 6.66
N PRO A 150 -13.43 5.42 7.77
CA PRO A 150 -14.48 4.42 7.70
C PRO A 150 -15.78 4.97 7.10
N SER A 151 -16.31 4.24 6.13
CA SER A 151 -17.59 4.46 5.46
C SER A 151 -18.01 3.15 4.82
N GLU A 152 -19.28 3.00 4.40
CA GLU A 152 -19.72 1.81 3.65
C GLU A 152 -18.83 1.55 2.42
N THR A 153 -18.40 2.62 1.73
CA THR A 153 -17.59 2.51 0.51
C THR A 153 -16.16 2.04 0.80
N THR A 154 -15.47 2.67 1.76
CA THR A 154 -14.07 2.33 2.09
C THR A 154 -13.96 0.97 2.77
N VAL A 155 -14.94 0.60 3.60
CA VAL A 155 -15.04 -0.74 4.21
C VAL A 155 -15.24 -1.81 3.14
N ALA A 156 -16.13 -1.59 2.17
CA ALA A 156 -16.34 -2.54 1.08
C ALA A 156 -15.12 -2.71 0.16
N ARG A 157 -14.25 -1.69 0.05
CA ARG A 157 -13.02 -1.73 -0.77
C ARG A 157 -11.83 -2.35 -0.06
N MET A 158 -11.81 -2.36 1.28
CA MET A 158 -10.67 -2.83 2.07
C MET A 158 -10.18 -4.25 1.72
N PRO A 159 -11.05 -5.25 1.47
CA PRO A 159 -10.60 -6.58 1.05
C PRO A 159 -9.72 -6.57 -0.22
N ALA A 160 -10.07 -5.75 -1.22
CA ALA A 160 -9.30 -5.65 -2.45
C ALA A 160 -7.96 -4.93 -2.23
N ALA A 161 -7.96 -3.87 -1.41
CA ALA A 161 -6.72 -3.19 -1.01
C ALA A 161 -5.77 -4.14 -0.26
N LEU A 162 -6.28 -4.95 0.66
CA LEU A 162 -5.45 -5.93 1.37
C LEU A 162 -4.93 -7.04 0.45
N ALA A 163 -5.68 -7.41 -0.60
CA ALA A 163 -5.19 -8.35 -1.61
C ALA A 163 -4.04 -7.75 -2.44
N HIS A 164 -4.14 -6.46 -2.78
CA HIS A 164 -3.05 -5.69 -3.38
C HIS A 164 -1.81 -5.71 -2.46
N GLU A 165 -1.96 -5.37 -1.18
CA GLU A 165 -0.84 -5.40 -0.23
C GLU A 165 -0.26 -6.80 -0.02
N CYS A 166 -1.09 -7.85 -0.05
CA CYS A 166 -0.61 -9.23 0.01
C CYS A 166 0.29 -9.55 -1.19
N ASN A 167 0.01 -8.99 -2.37
CA ASN A 167 0.85 -9.19 -3.54
C ASN A 167 2.26 -8.60 -3.32
N HIS A 168 2.34 -7.35 -2.85
CA HIS A 168 3.61 -6.74 -2.43
C HIS A 168 4.33 -7.60 -1.40
N ASN A 169 3.58 -8.05 -0.38
CA ASN A 169 4.14 -8.84 0.72
C ASN A 169 4.75 -10.17 0.24
N VAL A 170 4.13 -10.80 -0.75
CA VAL A 170 4.67 -12.02 -1.37
C VAL A 170 5.83 -11.67 -2.31
N ARG A 171 5.68 -10.67 -3.19
CA ARG A 171 6.74 -10.24 -4.12
C ARG A 171 8.05 -10.00 -3.40
N PHE A 172 8.04 -9.23 -2.31
CA PHE A 172 9.26 -8.86 -1.58
C PHE A 172 9.88 -10.02 -0.77
N GLN A 173 9.25 -11.20 -0.73
CA GLN A 173 9.90 -12.44 -0.25
C GLN A 173 10.87 -13.02 -1.29
N PHE A 174 10.63 -12.75 -2.57
CA PHE A 174 11.41 -13.28 -3.70
C PHE A 174 12.27 -12.21 -4.37
N GLN A 175 11.69 -11.03 -4.62
CA GLN A 175 12.37 -9.85 -5.15
C GLN A 175 12.74 -8.95 -3.99
N LYS A 176 13.90 -9.17 -3.37
CA LYS A 176 14.28 -8.42 -2.16
C LYS A 176 14.30 -6.92 -2.43
N TRP A 177 13.64 -6.17 -1.55
CA TRP A 177 13.71 -4.71 -1.55
C TRP A 177 15.16 -4.24 -1.43
N ARG A 178 15.51 -3.17 -2.16
CA ARG A 178 16.82 -2.52 -2.09
C ARG A 178 16.64 -0.99 -2.08
N PRO A 179 17.54 -0.24 -1.41
CA PRO A 179 17.48 1.23 -1.42
C PRO A 179 17.63 1.87 -2.80
N ASP A 180 18.26 1.18 -3.74
CA ASP A 180 18.44 1.57 -5.15
C ASP A 180 17.33 1.01 -6.05
N ILE A 181 16.14 0.75 -5.49
CA ILE A 181 14.97 0.39 -6.28
C ILE A 181 14.73 1.45 -7.36
N THR A 182 14.42 0.98 -8.57
CA THR A 182 14.21 1.84 -9.73
C THR A 182 12.71 2.12 -9.93
N LEU A 183 12.40 3.17 -10.69
CA LEU A 183 11.02 3.46 -11.11
C LEU A 183 10.40 2.25 -11.82
N ALA A 184 11.12 1.59 -12.73
CA ALA A 184 10.62 0.42 -13.43
C ALA A 184 10.23 -0.73 -12.47
N GLU A 185 11.03 -1.00 -11.44
CA GLU A 185 10.71 -2.02 -10.44
C GLU A 185 9.45 -1.65 -9.64
N MET A 186 9.29 -0.37 -9.29
CA MET A 186 8.07 0.11 -8.63
C MET A 186 6.83 -0.01 -9.53
N MET A 187 6.93 0.42 -10.80
CA MET A 187 5.83 0.30 -11.77
C MET A 187 5.40 -1.17 -11.97
N VAL A 188 6.36 -2.08 -12.06
CA VAL A 188 6.08 -3.52 -12.13
C VAL A 188 5.40 -4.00 -10.85
N SER A 189 5.92 -3.60 -9.68
CA SER A 189 5.37 -4.02 -8.39
C SER A 189 3.92 -3.57 -8.21
N GLU A 190 3.63 -2.30 -8.43
CA GLU A 190 2.27 -1.74 -8.34
C GLU A 190 1.34 -2.35 -9.38
N GLY A 191 1.82 -2.51 -10.63
CA GLY A 191 1.04 -3.11 -11.69
C GLY A 191 0.67 -4.57 -11.42
N LEU A 192 1.58 -5.37 -10.86
CA LEU A 192 1.33 -6.75 -10.44
C LEU A 192 0.32 -6.80 -9.30
N ALA A 193 0.46 -5.93 -8.30
CA ALA A 193 -0.42 -5.90 -7.15
C ALA A 193 -1.86 -5.51 -7.52
N GLU A 194 -2.05 -4.51 -8.38
CA GLU A 194 -3.39 -4.16 -8.90
C GLU A 194 -4.01 -5.25 -9.78
N ASN A 195 -3.24 -5.83 -10.71
CA ASN A 195 -3.77 -6.92 -11.55
C ASN A 195 -4.11 -8.16 -10.71
N PHE A 196 -3.39 -8.40 -9.61
CA PHE A 196 -3.71 -9.46 -8.66
C PHE A 196 -5.01 -9.19 -7.89
N ALA A 197 -5.19 -7.98 -7.36
CA ALA A 197 -6.44 -7.59 -6.72
C ALA A 197 -7.63 -7.69 -7.69
N ALA A 198 -7.47 -7.20 -8.92
CA ALA A 198 -8.46 -7.30 -9.99
C ALA A 198 -8.80 -8.76 -10.35
N ALA A 199 -7.82 -9.66 -10.36
CA ALA A 199 -8.06 -11.09 -10.60
C ALA A 199 -8.91 -11.75 -9.51
N LEU A 200 -8.82 -11.28 -8.25
CA LEU A 200 -9.53 -11.87 -7.12
C LEU A 200 -10.90 -11.26 -6.83
N TYR A 201 -11.07 -9.96 -7.13
CA TYR A 201 -12.25 -9.16 -6.78
C TYR A 201 -12.95 -8.52 -8.00
N GLY A 202 -12.39 -8.70 -9.20
CA GLY A 202 -12.91 -8.17 -10.46
C GLY A 202 -12.45 -6.74 -10.75
N GLU A 203 -12.63 -6.31 -12.00
CA GLU A 203 -12.19 -4.99 -12.50
C GLU A 203 -12.80 -3.81 -11.74
N LYS A 204 -13.98 -3.99 -11.11
CA LYS A 204 -14.61 -2.94 -10.30
C LYS A 204 -13.88 -2.66 -8.99
N ALA A 205 -12.96 -3.53 -8.60
CA ALA A 205 -12.14 -3.39 -7.40
C ALA A 205 -10.83 -2.65 -7.63
N VAL A 206 -10.49 -2.34 -8.89
CA VAL A 206 -9.31 -1.54 -9.24
C VAL A 206 -9.45 -0.15 -8.64
N GLY A 207 -8.39 0.31 -7.98
CA GLY A 207 -8.44 1.53 -7.18
C GLY A 207 -8.40 2.83 -7.99
N PRO A 208 -8.61 3.98 -7.31
CA PRO A 208 -8.60 5.29 -7.94
C PRO A 208 -7.26 5.67 -8.57
N TRP A 209 -6.17 5.01 -8.16
CA TRP A 209 -4.82 5.21 -8.68
C TRP A 209 -4.68 4.80 -10.16
N VAL A 210 -5.56 3.94 -10.66
CA VAL A 210 -5.62 3.54 -12.08
C VAL A 210 -6.81 4.19 -12.78
N THR A 211 -8.00 4.15 -12.17
CA THR A 211 -9.24 4.53 -12.88
C THR A 211 -9.37 6.02 -13.19
N LYS A 212 -8.50 6.87 -12.61
CA LYS A 212 -8.44 8.31 -12.88
C LYS A 212 -7.56 8.66 -14.09
N THR A 213 -6.82 7.70 -14.65
CA THR A 213 -6.03 7.90 -15.86
C THR A 213 -6.78 7.34 -17.07
N ASP A 214 -7.17 8.20 -17.98
CA ASP A 214 -7.79 7.83 -19.25
C ASP A 214 -6.75 7.44 -20.31
N ALA A 215 -7.19 6.64 -21.29
CA ALA A 215 -6.31 6.01 -22.27
C ALA A 215 -5.50 7.02 -23.11
N SER A 216 -6.08 8.18 -23.45
CA SER A 216 -5.37 9.22 -24.19
C SER A 216 -4.26 9.85 -23.34
N VAL A 217 -4.47 10.06 -22.04
CA VAL A 217 -3.43 10.59 -21.15
C VAL A 217 -2.30 9.56 -20.99
N LEU A 218 -2.62 8.27 -20.86
CA LEU A 218 -1.63 7.21 -20.82
C LEU A 218 -0.73 7.21 -22.08
N GLU A 219 -1.34 7.23 -23.27
CA GLU A 219 -0.63 7.11 -24.55
C GLU A 219 0.09 8.39 -24.98
N GLU A 220 -0.53 9.55 -24.82
CA GLU A 220 -0.03 10.81 -25.37
C GLU A 220 0.83 11.60 -24.38
N VAL A 221 0.68 11.37 -23.07
CA VAL A 221 1.35 12.15 -22.02
C VAL A 221 2.31 11.30 -21.18
N ILE A 222 1.84 10.17 -20.64
CA ILE A 222 2.60 9.40 -19.66
C ILE A 222 3.69 8.57 -20.35
N LYS A 223 3.31 7.68 -21.28
CA LYS A 223 4.24 6.75 -21.94
C LYS A 223 5.43 7.46 -22.62
N PRO A 224 5.26 8.54 -23.40
CA PRO A 224 6.37 9.18 -24.10
C PRO A 224 7.43 9.77 -23.17
N LYS A 225 7.05 10.14 -21.94
CA LYS A 225 7.97 10.73 -20.96
C LYS A 225 8.57 9.68 -20.03
N ILE A 226 7.75 8.73 -19.54
CA ILE A 226 8.18 7.80 -18.49
C ILE A 226 9.23 6.80 -18.94
N VAL A 227 9.30 6.50 -20.25
CA VAL A 227 10.33 5.63 -20.83
C VAL A 227 11.76 6.11 -20.61
N GLU A 228 11.96 7.42 -20.45
CA GLU A 228 13.28 8.01 -20.17
C GLU A 228 13.65 7.94 -18.68
N ALA A 229 12.71 7.54 -17.81
CA ALA A 229 12.83 7.63 -16.36
C ALA A 229 12.91 6.26 -15.64
N PHE A 230 12.93 5.15 -16.38
CA PHE A 230 12.90 3.80 -15.78
C PHE A 230 14.00 3.53 -14.75
N ASP A 231 15.19 4.09 -14.96
CA ASP A 231 16.35 3.92 -14.09
C ASP A 231 16.43 4.96 -12.96
N VAL A 232 15.43 5.85 -12.82
CA VAL A 232 15.35 6.78 -11.68
C VAL A 232 15.24 5.97 -10.38
N THR A 233 16.06 6.33 -9.40
CA THR A 233 16.11 5.69 -8.07
C THR A 233 15.85 6.69 -6.96
N GLY A 234 15.61 6.19 -5.75
CA GLY A 234 15.36 7.00 -4.57
C GLY A 234 13.91 7.46 -4.51
N PHE A 235 13.30 7.45 -3.32
CA PHE A 235 11.88 7.80 -3.18
C PHE A 235 11.59 9.23 -3.62
N ASP A 236 12.48 10.17 -3.34
CA ASP A 236 12.39 11.56 -3.80
C ASP A 236 12.41 11.68 -5.33
N GLY A 237 13.22 10.86 -6.01
CA GLY A 237 13.26 10.78 -7.47
C GLY A 237 12.05 10.07 -8.07
N ILE A 238 11.61 8.97 -7.45
CA ILE A 238 10.53 8.10 -7.95
C ILE A 238 9.15 8.71 -7.76
N THR A 239 8.89 9.35 -6.61
CA THR A 239 7.57 9.89 -6.25
C THR A 239 6.91 10.74 -7.36
N PRO A 240 7.57 11.74 -7.97
CA PRO A 240 6.94 12.54 -9.02
C PRO A 240 6.58 11.72 -10.27
N TRP A 241 7.32 10.67 -10.59
CA TRP A 241 7.01 9.79 -11.72
C TRP A 241 5.91 8.77 -11.41
N LEU A 242 5.95 8.15 -10.23
CA LEU A 242 5.04 7.08 -9.86
C LEU A 242 3.67 7.62 -9.43
N TYR A 243 3.67 8.60 -8.52
CA TYR A 243 2.47 9.14 -7.87
C TYR A 243 2.02 10.51 -8.43
N GLY A 244 2.88 11.18 -9.20
CA GLY A 244 2.56 12.45 -9.87
C GLY A 244 3.01 13.69 -9.12
N ASP A 245 2.94 14.83 -9.80
CA ASP A 245 3.49 16.11 -9.33
C ASP A 245 2.81 16.64 -8.07
N GLU A 246 1.48 16.53 -7.97
CA GLU A 246 0.72 17.02 -6.81
C GLU A 246 1.21 16.33 -5.52
N ILE A 247 1.45 15.01 -5.59
CA ILE A 247 2.00 14.24 -4.47
C ILE A 247 3.44 14.65 -4.16
N ALA A 248 4.26 14.87 -5.20
CA ALA A 248 5.64 15.31 -5.03
C ALA A 248 5.71 16.68 -4.34
N GLU A 249 4.87 17.64 -4.74
CA GLU A 249 4.82 18.98 -4.15
C GLU A 249 4.39 18.93 -2.67
N ILE A 250 3.40 18.11 -2.31
CA ILE A 250 2.98 17.88 -0.92
C ILE A 250 4.15 17.33 -0.08
N GLN A 251 4.97 16.46 -0.67
CA GLN A 251 6.16 15.87 -0.03
C GLN A 251 7.42 16.76 -0.12
N HIS A 252 7.30 17.96 -0.70
CA HIS A 252 8.42 18.89 -0.95
C HIS A 252 9.52 18.33 -1.88
N PHE A 253 9.13 17.48 -2.82
CA PHE A 253 9.96 17.00 -3.93
C PHE A 253 9.74 17.81 -5.21
N PHE A 254 10.62 17.64 -6.20
CA PHE A 254 10.56 18.39 -7.46
C PHE A 254 9.59 17.73 -8.46
N PRO A 255 8.61 18.48 -9.01
CA PRO A 255 7.68 17.95 -10.02
C PRO A 255 8.38 17.71 -11.36
N VAL A 256 7.84 16.79 -12.16
CA VAL A 256 8.39 16.35 -13.47
C VAL A 256 7.37 16.42 -14.62
N GLY A 257 6.21 17.00 -14.37
CA GLY A 257 5.13 17.15 -15.35
C GLY A 257 4.31 15.89 -15.54
N MET A 258 4.12 15.11 -14.46
CA MET A 258 3.35 13.86 -14.44
C MET A 258 1.99 14.04 -13.74
N PRO A 259 0.90 13.52 -14.32
CA PRO A 259 -0.41 13.52 -13.66
C PRO A 259 -0.43 12.59 -12.44
N TYR A 260 -1.49 12.70 -11.64
CA TYR A 260 -1.70 11.84 -10.48
C TYR A 260 -1.61 10.35 -10.85
N CYS A 261 -0.79 9.61 -10.09
CA CYS A 261 -0.56 8.17 -10.24
C CYS A 261 -0.13 7.72 -11.65
N ALA A 262 0.59 8.57 -12.39
CA ALA A 262 1.01 8.31 -13.76
C ALA A 262 1.74 6.96 -13.94
N GLY A 263 2.85 6.76 -13.21
CA GLY A 263 3.62 5.53 -13.28
C GLY A 263 2.86 4.32 -12.75
N TYR A 264 2.02 4.51 -11.74
CA TYR A 264 1.17 3.46 -11.17
C TYR A 264 0.16 2.93 -12.19
N ALA A 265 -0.62 3.83 -12.81
CA ALA A 265 -1.58 3.48 -13.86
C ALA A 265 -0.87 2.88 -15.09
N CYS A 266 0.27 3.44 -15.49
CA CYS A 266 1.07 2.90 -16.59
C CYS A 266 1.55 1.47 -16.28
N GLY A 267 2.04 1.22 -15.06
CA GLY A 267 2.44 -0.10 -14.57
C GLY A 267 1.29 -1.11 -14.63
N TYR A 268 0.09 -0.72 -14.17
CA TYR A 268 -1.11 -1.58 -14.28
C TYR A 268 -1.39 -2.01 -15.72
N HIS A 269 -1.41 -1.07 -16.66
CA HIS A 269 -1.69 -1.38 -18.08
C HIS A 269 -0.57 -2.19 -18.73
N MET A 270 0.69 -1.91 -18.39
CA MET A 270 1.84 -2.68 -18.87
C MET A 270 1.79 -4.13 -18.38
N ILE A 271 1.52 -4.35 -17.10
CA ILE A 271 1.40 -5.71 -16.55
C ILE A 271 0.19 -6.43 -17.14
N ARG A 272 -0.93 -5.74 -17.36
CA ARG A 272 -2.09 -6.32 -18.06
C ARG A 272 -1.73 -6.79 -19.48
N HIS A 273 -0.94 -6.00 -20.21
CA HIS A 273 -0.39 -6.38 -21.52
C HIS A 273 0.52 -7.60 -21.42
N TYR A 274 1.47 -7.60 -20.48
CA TYR A 274 2.36 -8.72 -20.20
C TYR A 274 1.63 -10.03 -19.96
N LEU A 275 0.64 -10.04 -19.06
CA LEU A 275 -0.13 -11.23 -18.72
C LEU A 275 -0.92 -11.76 -19.92
N LYS A 276 -1.52 -10.86 -20.72
CA LYS A 276 -2.26 -11.23 -21.94
C LYS A 276 -1.33 -11.80 -23.01
N LYS A 277 -0.16 -11.20 -23.20
CA LYS A 277 0.82 -11.60 -24.21
C LYS A 277 1.45 -12.96 -23.89
N THR A 278 1.83 -13.17 -22.64
CA THR A 278 2.60 -14.35 -22.21
C THR A 278 1.73 -15.50 -21.73
N GLY A 279 0.50 -15.22 -21.28
CA GLY A 279 -0.38 -16.20 -20.65
C GLY A 279 0.10 -16.67 -19.27
N VAL A 280 1.16 -16.05 -18.72
CA VAL A 280 1.68 -16.38 -17.39
C VAL A 280 0.63 -16.01 -16.34
N PRO A 281 0.29 -16.93 -15.41
CA PRO A 281 -0.64 -16.63 -14.32
C PRO A 281 -0.11 -15.51 -13.42
N ILE A 282 -1.01 -14.63 -12.94
CA ILE A 282 -0.62 -13.49 -12.08
C ILE A 282 0.19 -13.91 -10.85
N ALA A 283 -0.14 -15.04 -10.22
CA ALA A 283 0.60 -15.56 -9.08
C ALA A 283 2.07 -15.87 -9.43
N GLU A 284 2.33 -16.45 -10.61
CA GLU A 284 3.71 -16.72 -11.07
C GLU A 284 4.42 -15.45 -11.54
N ALA A 285 3.70 -14.54 -12.21
CA ALA A 285 4.23 -13.26 -12.67
C ALA A 285 4.75 -12.41 -11.50
N THR A 286 4.05 -12.43 -10.36
CA THR A 286 4.44 -11.70 -9.14
C THR A 286 5.87 -12.02 -8.66
N LEU A 287 6.37 -13.23 -8.93
CA LEU A 287 7.68 -13.67 -8.49
C LEU A 287 8.80 -13.29 -9.47
N LYS A 288 8.47 -12.86 -10.69
CA LYS A 288 9.47 -12.60 -11.73
C LYS A 288 10.23 -11.29 -11.47
N PRO A 289 11.54 -11.24 -11.81
CA PRO A 289 12.30 -10.01 -11.83
C PRO A 289 11.65 -8.97 -12.75
N ALA A 290 11.65 -7.69 -12.35
CA ALA A 290 11.09 -6.64 -13.20
C ALA A 290 11.76 -6.56 -14.57
N ALA A 291 13.08 -6.75 -14.64
CA ALA A 291 13.81 -6.74 -15.90
C ALA A 291 13.29 -7.77 -16.92
N GLU A 292 12.89 -8.97 -16.48
CA GLU A 292 12.30 -9.98 -17.37
C GLU A 292 10.93 -9.56 -17.88
N ILE A 293 10.09 -9.00 -17.01
CA ILE A 293 8.77 -8.49 -17.39
C ILE A 293 8.90 -7.31 -18.37
N MET A 294 9.80 -6.37 -18.07
CA MET A 294 10.05 -5.19 -18.92
C MET A 294 10.54 -5.60 -20.31
N ALA A 295 11.42 -6.60 -20.42
CA ALA A 295 11.90 -7.11 -21.70
C ALA A 295 10.77 -7.69 -22.58
N GLU A 296 9.78 -8.34 -21.95
CA GLU A 296 8.59 -8.87 -22.63
C GLU A 296 7.57 -7.78 -23.01
N CYS A 297 7.77 -6.53 -22.59
CA CYS A 297 6.85 -5.41 -22.82
C CYS A 297 7.36 -4.38 -23.83
N SER A 298 8.37 -4.68 -24.64
CA SER A 298 8.90 -3.70 -25.61
C SER A 298 7.84 -3.14 -26.56
N ASP A 299 6.88 -3.99 -26.99
CA ASP A 299 5.77 -3.62 -27.87
C ASP A 299 4.69 -2.80 -27.18
N PHE A 300 4.61 -2.82 -25.84
CA PHE A 300 3.71 -1.94 -25.09
C PHE A 300 4.09 -0.47 -25.30
N TRP A 301 5.38 -0.16 -25.47
CA TRP A 301 5.88 1.21 -25.57
C TRP A 301 5.76 1.83 -26.97
N GLY A 302 5.29 1.07 -27.98
CA GLY A 302 5.06 1.58 -29.33
C GLY A 302 6.32 1.78 -30.17
N HIS A 303 7.39 1.02 -29.89
CA HIS A 303 8.60 0.94 -30.70
C HIS A 303 8.51 -0.13 -31.79
#